data_AF-A0A2U9S6J8-F1
#
_entry.id   AF-A0A2U9S6J8-F1
#
_cell.length_a   1.000
_cell.length_b   1.000
_cell.length_c   1.000
_cell.angle_alpha   90.00
_cell.angle_beta   90.00
_cell.angle_gamma   90.00
#
_symmetry.space_group_name_H-M   'P 1'
#
loop_
_entity.id
_entity.type
_entity.pdbx_description
1 polymer ?
#
loop_
_entity_poly.entity_id
_entity_poly.type
_entity_poly.pdbx_seq_one_letter_code
_entity_poly.pdbx_strand_id
1 'polypeptide(L)'
;MAASTARIATARIKTANGRRYMTQLCKHWAHKFEVVHDENQGLVPFSPDRRCRMAADGEGLTLTIEVEDAAQLERMQEVVIDHLKRFAFREDLGEVAWTAVR
;
A
#
# COMPACT_ATOMS: atom_id res chain seq x y z
N MET A 1 -15.91 1.41 -26.07
CA MET A 1 -14.88 1.46 -25.02
C MET A 1 -15.53 1.00 -23.73
N ALA A 2 -15.14 -0.16 -23.20
CA ALA A 2 -15.66 -0.62 -21.92
C ALA A 2 -15.11 0.29 -20.82
N ALA A 3 -15.96 0.78 -19.92
CA ALA A 3 -15.50 1.47 -18.73
C ALA A 3 -14.70 0.46 -17.89
N SER A 4 -13.38 0.63 -17.83
CA SER A 4 -12.56 -0.11 -16.88
C SER A 4 -13.03 0.27 -15.48
N THR A 5 -13.63 -0.68 -14.76
CA THR A 5 -14.05 -0.44 -13.38
C THR A 5 -12.86 -0.75 -12.49
N ALA A 6 -12.26 0.30 -11.93
CA ALA A 6 -11.15 0.15 -11.00
C ALA A 6 -11.54 -0.78 -9.84
N ARG A 7 -10.63 -1.69 -9.47
CA ARG A 7 -10.72 -2.51 -8.28
C ARG A 7 -9.91 -1.87 -7.18
N ILE A 8 -10.54 -1.73 -6.02
CA ILE A 8 -9.94 -1.15 -4.84
C ILE A 8 -9.97 -2.19 -3.71
N ALA A 9 -8.86 -2.33 -3.01
CA ALA A 9 -8.81 -3.11 -1.77
C ALA A 9 -8.05 -2.34 -0.69
N THR A 10 -8.47 -2.54 0.56
CA THR A 10 -7.84 -1.94 1.72
C THR A 10 -7.44 -2.99 2.74
N ALA A 11 -6.31 -2.77 3.42
CA ALA A 11 -5.86 -3.58 4.54
C ALA A 11 -5.39 -2.69 5.67
N ARG A 12 -5.64 -3.12 6.91
CA ARG A 12 -5.17 -2.46 8.12
C ARG A 12 -4.15 -3.34 8.83
N ILE A 13 -2.95 -2.81 9.01
CA ILE A 13 -1.88 -3.43 9.76
C ILE A 13 -1.81 -2.74 11.13
N LYS A 14 -2.06 -3.50 12.20
CA LYS A 14 -1.92 -3.00 13.57
C LYS A 14 -0.44 -2.99 13.94
N THR A 15 0.09 -1.82 14.24
CA THR A 15 1.50 -1.65 14.61
C THR A 15 1.73 -0.24 15.15
N ALA A 16 2.59 -0.10 16.17
CA ALA A 16 3.04 1.22 16.61
C ALA A 16 4.01 1.88 15.61
N ASN A 17 4.50 1.13 14.62
CA ASN A 17 5.50 1.57 13.64
C ASN A 17 4.89 2.06 12.32
N GLY A 18 3.57 2.30 12.25
CA GLY A 18 2.86 2.55 10.99
C GLY A 18 3.47 3.68 10.15
N ARG A 19 3.73 4.84 10.78
CA ARG A 19 4.38 5.99 10.12
C ARG A 19 5.79 5.66 9.62
N ARG A 20 6.57 4.92 10.42
CA ARG A 20 7.93 4.52 10.05
C ARG A 20 7.90 3.64 8.81
N TYR A 21 7.06 2.61 8.79
CA TYR A 21 6.93 1.71 7.65
C TYR A 21 6.41 2.39 6.40
N MET A 22 5.40 3.25 6.52
CA MET A 22 4.93 4.10 5.41
C MET A 22 6.08 4.90 4.81
N THR A 23 6.86 5.59 5.66
CA THR A 23 7.98 6.42 5.20
C THR A 23 9.04 5.59 4.48
N GLN A 24 9.35 4.39 4.98
CA GLN A 24 10.33 3.50 4.35
C GLN A 24 9.85 2.98 2.98
N LEU A 25 8.57 2.61 2.88
CA LEU A 25 7.95 2.22 1.61
C LEU A 25 7.99 3.37 0.60
N CYS A 26 7.57 4.57 1.01
CA CYS A 26 7.62 5.76 0.16
C CYS A 26 9.03 6.04 -0.35
N LYS A 27 10.03 6.07 0.55
CA LYS A 27 11.43 6.34 0.18
C LYS A 27 12.00 5.27 -0.76
N HIS A 28 11.69 4.01 -0.53
CA HIS A 28 12.13 2.90 -1.39
C HIS A 28 11.62 3.06 -2.82
N TRP A 29 10.35 3.40 -2.99
CA TRP A 29 9.75 3.56 -4.31
C TRP A 29 10.02 4.92 -4.97
N ALA A 30 10.43 5.93 -4.22
CA ALA A 30 10.84 7.24 -4.74
C ALA A 30 12.05 7.17 -5.69
N HIS A 31 12.82 6.08 -5.66
CA HIS A 31 13.88 5.84 -6.64
C HIS A 31 13.36 5.55 -8.06
N LYS A 32 12.08 5.20 -8.21
CA LYS A 32 11.49 4.75 -9.48
C LYS A 32 10.23 5.52 -9.88
N PHE A 33 9.50 6.06 -8.91
CA PHE A 33 8.19 6.69 -9.13
C PHE A 33 8.14 8.07 -8.48
N GLU A 34 7.25 8.93 -8.99
CA GLU A 34 6.91 10.22 -8.37
C GLU A 34 6.04 9.99 -7.12
N VAL A 35 6.71 9.61 -6.03
CA VAL A 35 6.06 9.37 -4.74
C VAL A 35 5.79 10.71 -4.05
N VAL A 36 4.57 10.88 -3.55
CA VAL A 36 4.20 11.99 -2.68
C VAL A 36 3.93 11.43 -1.30
N HIS A 37 4.54 12.00 -0.26
CA HIS A 37 4.21 11.64 1.11
C HIS A 37 4.40 12.82 2.05
N ASP A 38 3.63 12.81 3.12
CA ASP A 38 3.82 13.70 4.25
C ASP A 38 4.07 12.87 5.51
N GLU A 39 3.77 13.49 6.64
CA GLU A 39 3.81 12.91 7.95
C GLU A 39 2.94 11.66 8.15
N ASN A 40 1.70 11.65 7.68
CA ASN A 40 0.72 10.59 7.93
C ASN A 40 0.16 9.96 6.66
N GLN A 41 0.49 10.49 5.48
CA GLN A 41 -0.04 10.01 4.21
C GLN A 41 1.09 9.72 3.22
N GLY A 42 0.86 8.74 2.35
CA GLY A 42 1.76 8.39 1.25
C GLY A 42 1.00 7.92 0.01
N LEU A 43 1.53 8.22 -1.17
CA LEU A 43 1.01 7.81 -2.46
C LEU A 43 2.15 7.35 -3.37
N VAL A 44 2.02 6.12 -3.86
CA VAL A 44 2.93 5.51 -4.84
C VAL A 44 2.14 5.17 -6.10
N PRO A 45 2.28 5.94 -7.19
CA PRO A 45 1.46 5.81 -8.39
C PRO A 45 2.11 4.86 -9.41
N PHE A 46 2.45 3.61 -9.03
CA PHE A 46 3.22 2.64 -9.82
C PHE A 46 3.07 2.71 -11.36
N SER A 47 1.88 3.07 -11.85
CA SER A 47 1.60 3.54 -13.21
C SER A 47 0.27 4.34 -13.23
N PRO A 48 -0.17 4.92 -14.37
CA PRO A 48 -1.44 5.66 -14.44
C PRO A 48 -2.68 4.83 -13.99
N ASP A 49 -2.62 3.52 -14.18
CA ASP A 49 -3.66 2.53 -13.91
C ASP A 49 -3.49 1.78 -12.58
N ARG A 50 -2.41 2.03 -11.81
CA ARG A 50 -2.09 1.32 -10.56
C ARG A 50 -1.47 2.25 -9.53
N ARG A 51 -2.05 2.30 -8.33
CA ARG A 51 -1.50 3.08 -7.22
C ARG A 51 -1.69 2.40 -5.86
N CYS A 52 -0.80 2.73 -4.93
CA CYS A 52 -0.97 2.42 -3.51
C CYS A 52 -1.01 3.71 -2.70
N ARG A 53 -2.09 3.90 -1.95
CA ARG A 53 -2.23 4.94 -0.93
C ARG A 53 -1.96 4.33 0.44
N MET A 54 -1.38 5.13 1.31
CA MET A 54 -1.01 4.75 2.66
C MET A 54 -1.45 5.83 3.63
N ALA A 55 -2.05 5.42 4.75
CA ALA A 55 -2.42 6.31 5.84
C ALA A 55 -1.91 5.70 7.15
N ALA A 56 -1.07 6.43 7.87
CA ALA A 56 -0.52 6.03 9.16
C ALA A 56 -1.11 6.86 10.29
N ASP A 57 -1.33 6.21 11.43
CA ASP A 57 -1.72 6.83 12.69
C ASP A 57 -0.99 6.14 13.86
N GLY A 58 -1.35 6.46 15.11
CA GLY A 58 -0.72 5.90 16.30
C GLY A 58 -0.99 4.41 16.54
N GLU A 59 -1.95 3.82 15.85
CA GLU A 59 -2.36 2.42 16.03
C GLU A 59 -1.98 1.52 14.84
N GLY A 60 -1.54 2.10 13.72
CA GLY A 60 -1.22 1.29 12.55
C GLY A 60 -1.03 2.02 11.23
N LEU A 61 -0.99 1.18 10.20
CA LEU A 61 -0.85 1.55 8.79
C LEU A 61 -2.01 0.97 8.00
N THR A 62 -2.76 1.84 7.34
CA THR A 62 -3.77 1.47 6.36
C THR A 62 -3.16 1.54 4.97
N LEU A 63 -3.27 0.46 4.21
CA LEU A 63 -2.87 0.36 2.81
C LEU A 63 -4.12 0.31 1.95
N THR A 64 -4.15 1.08 0.87
CA THR A 64 -5.21 1.02 -0.14
C THR A 64 -4.58 0.85 -1.50
N ILE A 65 -4.95 -0.21 -2.21
CA ILE A 65 -4.49 -0.49 -3.57
C ILE A 65 -5.65 -0.26 -4.51
N GLU A 66 -5.38 0.46 -5.60
CA GLU A 66 -6.31 0.69 -6.69
C GLU A 66 -5.65 0.30 -8.00
N VAL A 67 -6.31 -0.61 -8.73
CA VAL A 67 -5.87 -1.11 -10.04
C VAL A 67 -7.04 -1.05 -11.01
N GLU A 68 -6.80 -0.68 -12.27
CA GLU A 68 -7.84 -0.75 -13.30
C GLU A 68 -8.08 -2.19 -13.80
N ASP A 69 -7.01 -2.97 -13.95
CA ASP A 69 -7.10 -4.39 -14.29
C ASP A 69 -7.26 -5.23 -13.01
N ALA A 70 -8.44 -5.83 -12.85
CA ALA A 70 -8.78 -6.67 -11.72
C ALA A 70 -7.80 -7.85 -11.53
N ALA A 71 -7.22 -8.38 -12.62
CA ALA A 71 -6.27 -9.48 -12.55
C ALA A 71 -4.95 -9.08 -11.87
N GLN A 72 -4.68 -7.79 -11.71
CA GLN A 72 -3.45 -7.29 -11.10
C GLN A 72 -3.57 -7.02 -9.60
N LEU A 73 -4.77 -7.07 -9.04
CA LEU A 73 -5.01 -6.66 -7.66
C LEU A 73 -4.22 -7.53 -6.66
N GLU A 74 -4.35 -8.84 -6.76
CA GLU A 74 -3.68 -9.80 -5.86
C GLU A 74 -2.16 -9.66 -5.91
N ARG A 75 -1.60 -9.60 -7.13
CA ARG A 75 -0.16 -9.36 -7.32
C ARG A 75 0.29 -8.05 -6.67
N MET A 76 -0.48 -6.97 -6.80
CA MET A 76 -0.12 -5.69 -6.18
C MET A 76 -0.19 -5.76 -4.65
N GLN A 77 -1.15 -6.49 -4.09
CA GLN A 77 -1.22 -6.75 -2.65
C GLN A 77 0.05 -7.46 -2.17
N GLU A 78 0.46 -8.54 -2.84
CA GLU A 78 1.69 -9.28 -2.52
C GLU A 78 2.93 -8.38 -2.59
N VAL A 79 3.08 -7.61 -3.68
CA VAL A 79 4.23 -6.70 -3.86
C VAL A 79 4.34 -5.72 -2.70
N VAL A 80 3.22 -5.11 -2.29
CA VAL A 80 3.25 -4.14 -1.19
C VAL A 80 3.58 -4.81 0.15
N ILE A 81 2.99 -5.99 0.44
CA ILE A 81 3.24 -6.71 1.69
C ILE A 81 4.66 -7.26 1.78
N ASP A 82 5.23 -7.76 0.68
CA ASP A 82 6.61 -8.24 0.66
C ASP A 82 7.60 -7.12 0.98
N HIS A 83 7.37 -5.91 0.44
CA HIS A 83 8.21 -4.76 0.76
C HIS A 83 8.02 -4.31 2.21
N LEU A 84 6.77 -4.31 2.71
CA LEU A 84 6.49 -4.00 4.11
C LEU A 84 7.22 -4.97 5.05
N LYS A 85 7.14 -6.28 4.80
CA LYS A 85 7.81 -7.31 5.61
C LYS A 85 9.32 -7.17 5.62
N ARG A 86 9.95 -6.72 4.53
CA ARG A 86 11.39 -6.43 4.50
C ARG A 86 11.78 -5.30 5.46
N PHE A 87 10.94 -4.27 5.60
CA PHE A 87 11.17 -3.17 6.54
C PHE A 87 10.79 -3.51 7.99
N ALA A 88 9.78 -4.36 8.14
CA ALA A 88 9.26 -4.86 9.41
C ALA A 88 9.92 -6.17 9.85
N PHE A 89 11.12 -6.51 9.38
CA PHE A 89 11.75 -7.82 9.63
C PHE A 89 11.99 -8.21 11.11
N ARG A 90 11.78 -7.26 12.04
CA ARG A 90 11.88 -7.48 13.49
C ARG A 90 10.51 -7.52 14.19
N GLU A 91 9.43 -7.41 13.45
CA GLU A 91 8.06 -7.39 13.96
C GLU A 91 7.24 -8.44 13.20
N ASP A 92 6.50 -9.27 13.93
CA ASP A 92 5.49 -10.12 13.32
C ASP A 92 4.22 -9.29 13.11
N LEU A 93 3.94 -8.95 11.85
CA LEU A 93 2.74 -8.20 11.47
C LEU A 93 1.49 -9.09 11.37
N GLY A 94 1.63 -10.40 11.55
CA GLY A 94 0.57 -11.38 11.36
C GLY A 94 0.12 -11.49 9.90
N GLU A 95 -1.04 -12.12 9.73
CA GLU A 95 -1.71 -12.21 8.43
C GLU A 95 -2.39 -10.87 8.09
N VAL A 96 -2.17 -10.40 6.86
CA VAL A 96 -2.76 -9.16 6.38
C VAL A 96 -4.06 -9.45 5.65
N ALA A 97 -5.18 -9.08 6.27
CA ALA A 97 -6.50 -9.24 5.68
C ALA A 97 -6.84 -8.05 4.77
N TRP A 98 -7.08 -8.33 3.48
CA TRP A 98 -7.56 -7.37 2.50
C TRP A 98 -9.08 -7.40 2.39
N THR A 99 -9.70 -6.22 2.30
CA THR A 99 -11.14 -6.06 2.06
C THR A 99 -11.34 -5.31 0.75
N ALA A 100 -12.12 -5.88 -0.17
CA ALA A 100 -12.53 -5.18 -1.39
C ALA A 100 -13.44 -3.99 -1.04
N VAL A 101 -13.14 -2.83 -1.61
CA VAL A 101 -13.98 -1.63 -1.53
C VAL A 101 -14.89 -1.63 -2.77
N ARG A 102 -16.18 -1.40 -2.55
CA ARG A 102 -17.20 -1.35 -3.61
C ARG A 102 -17.22 0.00 -4.30
#